data_AF-A0A7W7T166-F1
#
_entry.id   AF-A0A7W7T166-F1
#
_cell.length_a   1.000
_cell.length_b   1.000
_cell.length_c   1.000
_cell.angle_alpha   90.00
_cell.angle_beta   90.00
_cell.angle_gamma   90.00
#
_symmetry.space_group_name_H-M   'P 1'
#
loop_
_entity.id
_entity.type
_entity.pdbx_description
1 polymer ?
#
loop_
_entity_poly.entity_id
_entity_poly.type
_entity_poly.pdbx_seq_one_letter_code
_entity_poly.pdbx_strand_id
1 'polypeptide(L)'
;MHPPLGPGAPAVDRLVAFFRASVDLLDRQLHLVLGAETGRARFRGEIYAFRRRHVEDLLAGAAPAAVVDALLAPLAPEVYEYQRDVRGLTSAEIADGLTWLARRVSDQVTDR
;
A
#
# COMPACT_ATOMS: atom_id res chain seq x y z
N MET A 1 11.27 0.28 10.08
CA MET A 1 9.92 0.61 10.56
C MET A 1 9.81 2.11 10.70
N HIS A 2 9.10 2.76 9.79
CA HIS A 2 8.70 4.14 9.99
C HIS A 2 7.50 4.16 10.95
N PRO A 3 7.52 4.92 12.06
CA PRO A 3 6.36 5.01 12.93
C PRO A 3 5.17 5.58 12.13
N PRO A 4 3.94 5.14 12.41
CA PRO A 4 2.77 5.74 11.77
C PRO A 4 2.74 7.22 12.11
N LEU A 5 2.59 8.06 11.08
CA LEU A 5 2.43 9.48 11.28
C LEU A 5 1.11 9.74 12.01
N GLY A 6 1.15 10.58 13.04
CA GLY A 6 -0.05 10.93 13.81
C GLY A 6 -1.13 11.61 12.96
N PRO A 7 -2.36 11.74 13.48
CA PRO A 7 -3.49 12.27 12.72
C PRO A 7 -3.30 13.72 12.20
N GLY A 8 -2.39 14.50 12.80
CA GLY A 8 -2.08 15.87 12.36
C GLY A 8 -1.12 15.99 11.16
N ALA A 9 -0.54 14.90 10.67
CA ALA A 9 0.29 14.94 9.47
C ALA A 9 -0.55 15.04 8.18
N PRO A 10 -0.03 15.65 7.11
CA PRO A 10 -0.72 15.71 5.82
C PRO A 10 -1.14 14.33 5.32
N ALA A 11 -2.32 14.25 4.70
CA ALA A 11 -2.90 13.00 4.21
C ALA A 11 -1.97 12.20 3.30
N VAL A 12 -1.30 12.90 2.36
CA VAL A 12 -0.32 12.31 1.45
C VAL A 12 0.87 11.70 2.19
N ASP A 13 1.39 12.37 3.22
CA ASP A 13 2.51 11.87 4.00
C ASP A 13 2.12 10.62 4.79
N ARG A 14 0.89 10.59 5.32
CA ARG A 14 0.34 9.41 6.00
C ARG A 14 0.17 8.23 5.03
N LEU A 15 -0.27 8.46 3.79
CA LEU A 15 -0.37 7.42 2.76
C LEU A 15 1.01 6.89 2.36
N VAL A 16 2.01 7.77 2.23
CA VAL A 16 3.41 7.38 2.01
C VAL A 16 3.93 6.53 3.17
N ALA A 17 3.69 6.95 4.41
CA ALA A 17 4.09 6.20 5.60
C ALA A 17 3.41 4.81 5.64
N PHE A 18 2.13 4.73 5.28
CA PHE A 18 1.41 3.46 5.17
C PHE A 18 2.05 2.52 4.14
N PHE A 19 2.40 3.00 2.95
CA PHE A 19 3.06 2.16 1.94
C PHE A 19 4.44 1.69 2.39
N ARG A 20 5.25 2.57 2.98
CA ARG A 20 6.56 2.20 3.54
C ARG A 20 6.43 1.13 4.62
N ALA A 21 5.47 1.29 5.55
CA ALA A 21 5.20 0.31 6.59
C ALA A 21 4.71 -1.03 6.03
N SER A 22 3.90 -1.00 4.96
CA SER A 22 3.39 -2.20 4.29
C SER A 22 4.50 -2.98 3.58
N VAL A 23 5.40 -2.29 2.88
CA VAL A 23 6.58 -2.92 2.27
C VAL A 23 7.51 -3.50 3.33
N ASP A 24 7.77 -2.76 4.42
CA ASP A 24 8.53 -3.26 5.56
C ASP A 24 7.92 -4.54 6.17
N LEU A 25 6.60 -4.66 6.19
CA LEU A 25 5.90 -5.85 6.69
C LEU A 25 6.09 -7.03 5.74
N LEU A 26 5.89 -6.81 4.43
CA LEU A 26 6.11 -7.82 3.40
C LEU A 26 7.56 -8.31 3.43
N ASP A 27 8.53 -7.41 3.52
CA ASP A 27 9.95 -7.76 3.58
C ASP A 27 10.30 -8.68 4.76
N ARG A 28 9.70 -8.42 5.94
CA ARG A 28 9.96 -9.21 7.15
C ARG A 28 9.19 -10.53 7.20
N GLN A 29 8.03 -10.61 6.56
CA GLN A 29 7.06 -11.68 6.81
C GLN A 29 6.51 -12.32 5.53
N LEU A 30 7.18 -12.17 4.39
CA LEU A 30 6.66 -12.57 3.07
C LEU A 30 6.09 -13.98 3.04
N HIS A 31 6.82 -14.96 3.58
CA HIS A 31 6.38 -16.37 3.63
C HIS A 31 5.05 -16.59 4.37
N LEU A 32 4.80 -15.85 5.47
CA LEU A 32 3.54 -15.91 6.20
C LEU A 32 2.40 -15.29 5.39
N VAL A 33 2.67 -14.15 4.76
CA VAL A 33 1.65 -13.43 3.99
C VAL A 33 1.31 -14.19 2.71
N LEU A 34 2.28 -14.83 2.04
CA LEU A 34 2.04 -15.72 0.91
C LEU A 34 1.15 -16.93 1.27
N GLY A 35 1.32 -17.48 2.48
CA GLY A 35 0.49 -18.59 2.97
C GLY A 35 -0.95 -18.18 3.29
N ALA A 36 -1.22 -16.90 3.57
CA ALA A 36 -2.51 -16.42 4.08
C ALA A 36 -3.31 -15.53 3.09
N GLU A 37 -2.64 -14.75 2.25
CA GLU A 37 -3.24 -13.68 1.44
C GLU A 37 -2.95 -13.84 -0.06
N THR A 38 -2.82 -15.07 -0.57
CA THR A 38 -2.60 -15.33 -2.00
C THR A 38 -3.90 -15.41 -2.81
N GLY A 39 -3.83 -14.98 -4.07
CA GLY A 39 -4.92 -15.00 -5.04
C GLY A 39 -6.18 -14.34 -4.50
N ARG A 40 -7.32 -15.05 -4.61
CA ARG A 40 -8.62 -14.53 -4.15
C ARG A 40 -8.77 -14.53 -2.62
N ALA A 41 -7.93 -15.25 -1.88
CA ALA A 41 -8.05 -15.32 -0.42
C ALA A 41 -7.82 -13.96 0.24
N ARG A 42 -6.94 -13.13 -0.35
CA ARG A 42 -6.64 -11.77 0.10
C ARG A 42 -7.89 -10.91 0.29
N PHE A 43 -8.89 -11.05 -0.58
CA PHE A 43 -10.10 -10.24 -0.56
C PHE A 43 -11.15 -10.71 0.44
N ARG A 44 -10.95 -11.87 1.07
CA ARG A 44 -11.90 -12.46 2.03
C ARG A 44 -11.52 -12.17 3.48
N GLY A 45 -10.30 -11.68 3.73
CA GLY A 45 -9.80 -11.43 5.06
C GLY A 45 -10.10 -10.01 5.56
N GLU A 46 -10.18 -9.87 6.89
CA GLU A 46 -10.37 -8.58 7.57
C GLU A 46 -9.22 -7.60 7.28
N ILE A 47 -8.02 -8.11 6.98
CA ILE A 47 -6.84 -7.30 6.71
C ILE A 47 -7.02 -6.45 5.44
N TYR A 48 -7.54 -7.03 4.35
CA TYR A 48 -7.79 -6.26 3.12
C TYR A 48 -8.87 -5.21 3.32
N ALA A 49 -9.97 -5.57 3.99
CA ALA A 49 -11.04 -4.64 4.31
C ALA A 49 -10.54 -3.46 5.16
N PHE A 50 -9.71 -3.74 6.17
CA PHE A 50 -9.07 -2.72 7.01
C PHE A 50 -8.15 -1.81 6.19
N ARG A 51 -7.25 -2.37 5.38
CA ARG A 51 -6.33 -1.59 4.54
C ARG A 51 -7.08 -0.71 3.54
N ARG A 52 -8.13 -1.24 2.92
CA ARG A 52 -9.01 -0.50 2.02
C ARG A 52 -9.66 0.68 2.72
N ARG A 53 -10.28 0.45 3.88
CA ARG A 53 -10.90 1.52 4.66
C ARG A 53 -9.89 2.60 5.05
N HIS A 54 -8.70 2.19 5.47
CA HIS A 54 -7.64 3.13 5.82
C HIS A 54 -7.24 4.03 4.65
N VAL A 55 -7.06 3.47 3.44
CA VAL A 55 -6.74 4.25 2.24
C VAL A 55 -7.90 5.16 1.82
N GLU A 56 -9.15 4.70 1.90
CA GLU A 56 -10.35 5.54 1.68
C GLU A 56 -10.36 6.77 2.61
N ASP A 57 -10.08 6.56 3.91
CA ASP A 57 -10.02 7.63 4.91
C ASP A 57 -8.85 8.58 4.66
N LEU A 58 -7.68 8.05 4.25
CA LEU A 58 -6.51 8.87 3.90
C LEU A 58 -6.77 9.74 2.66
N LEU A 59 -7.57 9.27 1.70
CA LEU A 59 -7.96 10.03 0.52
C LEU A 59 -9.24 10.86 0.75
N ALA A 60 -9.72 10.95 1.99
CA ALA A 60 -10.93 11.68 2.38
C ALA A 60 -12.17 11.32 1.52
N GLY A 61 -12.25 10.09 1.02
CA GLY A 61 -13.34 9.64 0.13
C GLY A 61 -13.37 10.31 -1.25
N ALA A 62 -12.36 11.10 -1.62
CA ALA A 62 -12.34 11.85 -2.87
C ALA A 62 -11.89 11.01 -4.08
N ALA A 63 -11.23 9.86 -3.83
CA ALA A 63 -10.82 8.94 -4.88
C ALA A 63 -11.92 7.92 -5.22
N PRO A 64 -12.12 7.58 -6.51
CA PRO A 64 -12.99 6.46 -6.89
C PRO A 64 -12.55 5.15 -6.24
N ALA A 65 -13.50 4.26 -5.90
CA ALA A 65 -13.19 2.97 -5.26
C ALA A 65 -12.18 2.13 -6.08
N ALA A 66 -12.27 2.17 -7.41
CA ALA A 66 -11.32 1.48 -8.29
C ALA A 66 -9.88 2.00 -8.14
N VAL A 67 -9.68 3.27 -7.80
CA VAL A 67 -8.36 3.84 -7.52
C VAL A 67 -7.83 3.30 -6.19
N VAL A 68 -8.68 3.17 -5.17
CA VAL A 68 -8.29 2.59 -3.88
C VAL A 68 -7.82 1.15 -4.04
N ASP A 69 -8.58 0.33 -4.76
CA ASP A 69 -8.19 -1.07 -5.03
C ASP A 69 -6.89 -1.13 -5.85
N ALA A 70 -6.71 -0.23 -6.84
CA ALA A 70 -5.48 -0.13 -7.62
C ALA A 70 -4.26 0.31 -6.79
N LEU A 71 -4.45 1.18 -5.80
CA LEU A 71 -3.41 1.60 -4.86
C LEU A 71 -2.96 0.46 -3.93
N LEU A 72 -3.86 -0.48 -3.62
CA LEU A 72 -3.56 -1.64 -2.79
C LEU A 72 -2.98 -2.82 -3.57
N ALA A 73 -3.27 -2.92 -4.87
CA ALA A 73 -2.83 -4.04 -5.71
C ALA A 73 -1.31 -4.32 -5.67
N PRO A 74 -0.41 -3.32 -5.63
CA PRO A 74 1.03 -3.55 -5.51
C PRO A 74 1.48 -4.20 -4.19
N LEU A 75 0.65 -4.17 -3.15
CA LEU A 75 0.94 -4.80 -1.86
C LEU A 75 0.55 -6.29 -1.82
N ALA A 76 0.05 -6.82 -2.93
CA ALA A 76 -0.17 -8.24 -3.08
C ALA A 76 1.15 -9.01 -2.88
N PRO A 77 1.18 -10.05 -2.03
CA PRO A 77 2.42 -10.77 -1.72
C PRO A 77 3.13 -11.30 -2.97
N GLU A 78 2.37 -11.77 -3.97
CA GLU A 78 2.93 -12.33 -5.22
C GLU A 78 3.52 -11.23 -6.13
N VAL A 79 2.98 -10.02 -6.07
CA VAL A 79 3.55 -8.87 -6.80
C VAL A 79 4.86 -8.46 -6.15
N TYR A 80 4.90 -8.42 -4.81
CA TYR A 80 6.12 -8.13 -4.06
C TYR A 80 7.21 -9.19 -4.30
N GLU A 81 6.87 -10.47 -4.20
CA GLU A 81 7.77 -11.60 -4.49
C GLU A 81 8.33 -11.50 -5.91
N TYR A 82 7.49 -11.28 -6.92
CA TYR A 82 7.94 -11.07 -8.30
C TYR A 82 8.91 -9.89 -8.44
N GLN A 83 8.64 -8.76 -7.77
CA GLN A 83 9.51 -7.59 -7.81
C GLN A 83 10.87 -7.84 -7.15
N ARG A 84 10.90 -8.56 -6.02
CA ARG A 84 12.15 -8.90 -5.32
C ARG A 84 12.95 -9.94 -6.09
N ASP A 85 12.32 -11.05 -6.48
CA ASP A 85 13.04 -12.26 -6.91
C ASP A 85 13.27 -12.30 -8.41
N VAL A 86 12.32 -11.80 -9.22
CA VAL A 86 12.43 -11.84 -10.68
C VAL A 86 12.97 -10.53 -11.24
N ARG A 87 12.54 -9.39 -10.66
CA ARG A 87 12.97 -8.07 -11.13
C ARG A 87 14.21 -7.53 -10.40
N GLY A 88 14.61 -8.16 -9.29
CA GLY A 88 15.78 -7.76 -8.51
C GLY A 88 15.65 -6.40 -7.82
N LEU A 89 14.43 -5.88 -7.68
CA LEU A 89 14.20 -4.59 -7.02
C LEU A 89 14.40 -4.73 -5.52
N THR A 90 15.02 -3.74 -4.89
CA THR A 90 15.11 -3.63 -3.43
C THR A 90 13.77 -3.19 -2.82
N SER A 91 13.54 -3.54 -1.56
CA SER A 91 12.36 -3.09 -0.80
C SER A 91 12.30 -1.55 -0.73
N ALA A 92 13.45 -0.88 -0.73
CA ALA A 92 13.54 0.57 -0.83
C ALA A 92 13.04 1.10 -2.18
N GLU A 93 13.50 0.54 -3.30
CA GLU A 93 13.02 0.93 -4.65
C GLU A 93 11.52 0.69 -4.81
N ILE A 94 10.99 -0.41 -4.27
CA ILE A 94 9.56 -0.71 -4.28
C ILE A 94 8.79 0.35 -3.47
N ALA A 95 9.24 0.65 -2.24
CA ALA A 95 8.62 1.66 -1.40
C ALA A 95 8.69 3.07 -2.01
N ASP A 96 9.76 3.40 -2.72
CA ASP A 96 9.92 4.67 -3.43
C ASP A 96 8.97 4.76 -4.63
N GLY A 97 8.78 3.66 -5.38
CA GLY A 97 7.77 3.57 -6.44
C GLY A 97 6.35 3.78 -5.93
N LEU A 98 5.99 3.20 -4.77
CA LEU A 98 4.69 3.44 -4.13
C LEU A 98 4.55 4.85 -3.56
N THR A 99 5.65 5.43 -3.07
CA THR A 99 5.69 6.84 -2.64
C THR A 99 5.39 7.76 -3.82
N TRP A 100 5.98 7.49 -4.99
CA TRP A 100 5.72 8.23 -6.22
C TRP A 100 4.24 8.16 -6.62
N LEU A 101 3.65 6.96 -6.59
CA LEU A 101 2.24 6.73 -6.90
C LEU A 101 1.31 7.50 -5.94
N ALA A 102 1.58 7.42 -4.63
CA ALA A 102 0.79 8.09 -3.59
C ALA A 102 0.70 9.59 -3.83
N ARG A 103 1.84 10.24 -4.10
CA ARG A 103 1.92 11.68 -4.36
C ARG A 103 1.11 12.07 -5.59
N ARG A 104 1.26 11.33 -6.70
CA ARG A 104 0.53 11.62 -7.95
C ARG A 104 -0.98 11.50 -7.79
N VAL A 105 -1.46 10.52 -7.05
CA VAL A 105 -2.91 10.39 -6.79
C VAL A 105 -3.40 11.52 -5.88
N SER A 106 -2.63 11.89 -4.85
CA SER A 106 -2.99 12.99 -3.96
C SER A 106 -3.05 14.36 -4.66
N ASP A 107 -2.16 14.61 -5.62
CA ASP A 107 -2.21 15.84 -6.43
C ASP A 107 -3.54 15.94 -7.19
N GLN A 108 -3.97 14.84 -7.84
CA GLN A 108 -5.22 14.79 -8.62
C GLN A 108 -6.49 14.88 -7.74
N VAL A 109 -6.41 14.48 -6.49
CA VAL A 109 -7.51 14.61 -5.52
C VAL A 109 -7.65 16.05 -5.02
N THR A 110 -6.55 16.80 -4.96
CA THR A 110 -6.53 18.19 -4.46
C THR A 110 -6.97 19.19 -5.54
N ASP A 111 -6.79 18.87 -6.82
CA ASP A 111 -7.19 19.69 -7.97
C ASP A 111 -8.70 19.62 -8.32
N ARG A 112 -9.51 18.93 -7.51
CA ARG A 112 -10.96 18.72 -7.73
C ARG A 112 -11.83 19.43 -6.70
#